data_AF-A0A9J7AF24-F1
#
_entry.id   AF-A0A9J7AF24-F1
#
_cell.length_a   1.000
_cell.length_b   1.000
_cell.length_c   1.000
_cell.angle_alpha   90.00
_cell.angle_beta   90.00
_cell.angle_gamma   90.00
#
_symmetry.space_group_name_H-M   'P 1'
#
loop_
_entity.id
_entity.type
_entity.pdbx_description
1 polymer ?
#
loop_
_entity_poly.entity_id
_entity_poly.type
_entity_poly.pdbx_seq_one_letter_code
_entity_poly.pdbx_strand_id
1 'polypeptide(L)' 'MNKPDLISRIRRFYNLPEDHPEFLWTQTPAYQKRLEQVKNGWIIAGLLMLSIGTTSSVVLISAFAGFMSLAFLERDES' A
#
# COMPACT_ATOMS: atom_id res chain seq x y z
N MET A 1 -0.60 -13.21 19.98
CA MET A 1 0.15 -13.93 18.93
C MET A 1 0.69 -12.89 17.95
N ASN A 2 1.90 -12.36 18.22
CA ASN A 2 2.49 -11.27 17.44
C ASN A 2 3.07 -11.82 16.13
N LYS A 3 2.57 -11.35 14.99
CA LYS A 3 3.29 -11.46 13.71
C LYS A 3 4.68 -10.87 13.93
N PRO A 4 5.77 -11.52 13.48
CA PRO A 4 7.10 -10.93 13.56
C PRO A 4 7.05 -9.59 12.84
N ASP A 5 7.09 -8.52 13.61
CA ASP A 5 6.74 -7.19 13.14
C ASP A 5 7.89 -6.68 12.28
N LEU A 6 7.90 -7.06 11.01
CA LEU A 6 8.84 -6.59 9.99
C LEU A 6 8.93 -5.06 10.03
N ILE A 7 7.83 -4.40 10.38
CA ILE A 7 7.72 -2.96 10.60
C ILE A 7 8.66 -2.53 11.75
N SER A 8 8.61 -3.15 12.93
CA SER A 8 9.56 -2.86 14.02
C SER A 8 11.04 -3.11 13.66
N ARG A 9 11.32 -4.08 12.77
CA ARG A 9 12.68 -4.39 12.34
C ARG A 9 13.22 -3.35 11.35
N ILE A 10 12.39 -2.90 10.41
CA ILE A 10 12.69 -1.79 9.49
C ILE A 10 12.80 -0.48 10.28
N ARG A 11 11.94 -0.27 11.28
CA ARG A 11 11.97 0.90 12.19
C ARG A 11 13.32 1.02 12.90
N ARG A 12 13.83 -0.07 13.47
CA ARG A 12 15.17 -0.09 14.09
C ARG A 12 16.30 0.12 13.10
N PHE A 13 16.15 -0.34 11.86
CA PHE A 13 17.18 -0.18 10.83
C PHE A 13 17.32 1.28 10.38
N TYR A 14 16.20 2.00 10.26
CA TYR A 14 16.21 3.41 9.85
C TYR A 14 16.29 4.42 11.01
N ASN A 15 16.28 3.96 12.27
CA ASN A 15 16.34 4.81 13.47
C ASN A 15 15.28 5.93 13.48
N LEU A 16 14.08 5.66 12.95
CA LEU A 16 12.98 6.64 12.93
C LEU A 16 12.40 6.81 14.34
N PRO A 17 12.38 8.04 14.91
CA PRO A 17 11.65 8.30 16.15
C PRO A 17 10.17 8.00 15.99
N GLU A 18 9.53 7.45 17.04
CA GLU A 18 8.14 6.99 17.01
C GLU A 18 7.10 8.09 16.75
N ASP A 19 7.52 9.36 16.86
CA ASP A 19 6.69 10.55 16.69
C ASP A 19 6.81 11.17 15.27
N HIS A 20 7.21 10.37 14.28
CA HIS A 20 7.19 10.85 12.91
C HIS A 20 5.75 11.01 12.41
N PRO A 21 5.37 12.20 11.90
CA PRO A 21 4.00 12.50 11.48
C PRO A 21 3.50 11.58 10.36
N GLU A 22 4.42 11.03 9.56
CA GLU A 22 4.10 10.05 8.52
C GLU A 22 3.80 8.66 9.09
N PHE A 23 4.45 8.28 10.18
CA PHE A 23 4.17 7.01 10.84
C PHE A 23 2.81 7.05 11.55
N LEU A 24 2.49 8.17 12.20
CA LEU A 24 1.17 8.40 12.76
C LEU A 24 0.08 8.40 11.69
N TRP A 25 0.36 8.95 10.51
CA TRP A 25 -0.54 8.91 9.35
C TRP A 25 -0.92 7.47 8.95
N THR A 26 0.06 6.54 8.89
CA THR A 26 -0.22 5.13 8.55
C THR A 26 -1.14 4.41 9.54
N GLN A 27 -1.24 4.92 10.77
CA GLN A 27 -2.11 4.37 11.81
C GLN A 27 -3.49 5.03 11.84
N THR A 28 -3.72 6.08 11.05
CA THR A 28 -5.01 6.76 11.02
C THR A 28 -6.09 5.89 10.35
N PRO A 29 -7.37 6.02 10.78
CA PRO A 29 -8.48 5.31 10.15
C PRO A 29 -8.69 5.76 8.69
N ALA A 30 -8.29 6.98 8.32
CA ALA A 30 -8.35 7.46 6.95
C ALA A 30 -7.38 6.68 6.04
N TYR A 31 -6.13 6.51 6.47
CA TYR A 31 -5.15 5.71 5.76
C TYR A 31 -5.58 4.25 5.63
N GLN A 32 -6.11 3.64 6.70
CA GLN A 32 -6.62 2.26 6.67
C GLN A 32 -7.77 2.10 5.66
N LYS A 33 -8.72 3.04 5.58
CA LYS A 33 -9.80 3.02 4.57
C LYS A 33 -9.26 3.12 3.14
N ARG A 34 -8.28 4.00 2.89
CA ARG A 34 -7.62 4.10 1.58
C ARG A 34 -6.89 2.81 1.23
N LEU A 35 -6.25 2.19 2.21
CA LEU A 35 -5.57 0.91 2.05
C LEU A 35 -6.53 -0.23 1.72
N GLU A 36 -7.73 -0.23 2.31
CA GLU A 36 -8.79 -1.17 1.93
C GLU A 36 -9.31 -0.95 0.51
N GLN A 37 -9.46 0.30 0.08
CA GLN A 37 -9.84 0.64 -1.31
C GLN A 37 -8.77 0.16 -2.30
N VAL A 38 -7.50 0.41 -2.01
CA VAL A 38 -6.37 -0.10 -2.80
C VAL A 38 -6.42 -1.61 -2.86
N LYS A 39 -6.55 -2.30 -1.72
CA LYS A 39 -6.63 -3.76 -1.66
C LYS A 39 -7.75 -4.30 -2.54
N ASN A 40 -8.94 -3.71 -2.46
CA ASN A 40 -10.07 -4.12 -3.30
C ASN A 40 -9.80 -3.82 -4.79
N GLY A 41 -9.17 -2.69 -5.10
CA GLY A 41 -8.72 -2.36 -6.44
C GLY A 41 -7.74 -3.39 -7.01
N TRP A 42 -6.79 -3.85 -6.22
CA TRP A 42 -5.84 -4.91 -6.60
C TRP A 42 -6.53 -6.26 -6.84
N ILE A 43 -7.55 -6.61 -6.05
CA ILE A 43 -8.35 -7.83 -6.25
C ILE A 43 -9.10 -7.74 -7.59
N ILE A 44 -9.76 -6.61 -7.87
CA ILE A 44 -10.48 -6.39 -9.13
C ILE A 44 -9.51 -6.40 -10.32
N ALA A 45 -8.37 -5.71 -10.19
CA ALA A 45 -7.33 -5.67 -11.21
C ALA A 45 -6.78 -7.08 -11.51
N GLY A 46 -6.52 -7.88 -10.48
CA GLY A 46 -6.10 -9.28 -10.64
C GLY A 46 -7.15 -10.14 -11.34
N LEU A 47 -8.43 -9.92 -11.06
CA LEU A 47 -9.53 -10.59 -11.75
C LEU A 47 -9.59 -10.21 -13.24
N LEU A 48 -9.43 -8.92 -13.53
CA LEU A 48 -9.38 -8.36 -14.89
C LEU A 48 -8.19 -8.92 -15.67
N MET A 49 -7.02 -8.93 -15.05
CA MET A 49 -5.79 -9.53 -15.57
C MET A 49 -5.98 -11.01 -15.94
N LEU A 50 -6.64 -11.78 -15.06
CA LEU A 50 -6.95 -13.20 -15.30
C LEU A 50 -7.85 -13.37 -16.53
N SER A 51 -8.79 -12.43 -16.75
CA SER A 51 -9.66 -12.45 -17.93
C SER A 51 -8.95 -12.06 -19.23
N ILE A 52 -7.88 -11.25 -19.16
CA ILE A 52 -7.16 -10.73 -20.33
C ILE A 52 -6.14 -11.74 -20.89
N GLY A 53 -5.60 -12.63 -20.04
CA GLY A 53 -4.76 -13.75 -20.47
C GLY A 53 -3.37 -13.40 -21.03
N THR A 54 -2.91 -12.15 -20.92
CA THR A 54 -1.59 -11.71 -21.41
C THR A 54 -0.68 -11.19 -20.28
N THR A 55 0.52 -11.77 -20.17
CA THR A 55 1.50 -11.44 -19.13
C THR A 55 1.94 -9.98 -19.16
N SER A 56 2.04 -9.36 -20.35
CA SER A 56 2.42 -7.95 -20.48
C SER A 56 1.40 -7.00 -19.83
N SER A 57 0.11 -7.31 -19.97
CA SER A 57 -0.99 -6.53 -19.38
C SER A 57 -0.98 -6.66 -17.86
N VAL A 58 -0.66 -7.84 -17.32
CA VAL A 58 -0.47 -8.08 -15.87
C VAL A 58 0.63 -7.17 -15.32
N VAL A 59 1.79 -7.13 -15.99
CA VAL A 59 2.92 -6.31 -15.55
C VAL A 59 2.59 -4.82 -15.61
N LEU A 60 1.96 -4.35 -16.70
CA LEU A 60 1.58 -2.95 -16.84
C LEU A 60 0.55 -2.51 -15.79
N ILE A 61 -0.53 -3.29 -15.62
CA ILE A 61 -1.60 -2.94 -14.69
C ILE A 61 -1.11 -3.03 -13.24
N SER A 62 -0.24 -3.99 -12.91
CA SER A 62 0.33 -4.10 -11.55
C SER A 62 1.30 -2.97 -11.22
N ALA A 63 2.15 -2.57 -12.17
CA ALA A 63 3.02 -1.40 -12.00
C ALA A 63 2.21 -0.11 -11.85
N PHE A 64 1.19 0.08 -12.68
CA PHE A 64 0.31 1.25 -12.64
C PHE A 64 -0.53 1.29 -11.34
N ALA A 65 -1.09 0.15 -10.92
CA ALA A 65 -1.84 0.04 -9.67
C ALA A 65 -0.95 0.25 -8.45
N GLY A 66 0.31 -0.21 -8.50
CA GLY A 66 1.31 0.06 -7.46
C GLY A 66 1.62 1.55 -7.34
N PHE A 67 1.86 2.21 -8.48
CA PHE A 67 2.10 3.65 -8.51
C PHE A 67 0.90 4.46 -8.00
N MET A 68 -0.31 4.17 -8.49
CA MET A 68 -1.54 4.80 -8.03
C MET A 68 -1.79 4.55 -6.54
N SER A 69 -1.47 3.35 -6.04
CA SER A 69 -1.57 3.05 -4.61
C SER A 69 -0.66 3.94 -3.78
N LEU A 70 0.58 4.20 -4.22
CA LEU A 70 1.51 5.05 -3.49
C LEU A 70 1.02 6.50 -3.47
N ALA A 71 0.63 7.03 -4.64
CA ALA A 71 0.10 8.39 -4.75
C ALA A 71 -1.21 8.59 -3.97
N PHE A 72 -2.05 7.56 -3.89
CA PHE A 72 -3.33 7.65 -3.17
C PHE A 72 -3.18 7.50 -1.65
N LEU A 73 -2.15 6.77 -1.19
CA LEU A 73 -1.81 6.61 0.22
C LEU A 73 -1.01 7.79 0.78
N GLU A 74 -0.43 8.60 -0.10
CA GLU A 74 0.23 9.86 0.25
C GLU A 74 -0.75 10.78 1.00
N ARG A 75 -0.23 11.46 2.03
CA ARG A 75 -1.04 12.26 2.95
C ARG A 75 -1.50 13.51 2.20
N ASP A 76 -2.80 13.83 2.27
CA ASP A 76 -3.28 15.13 1.80
C ASP A 76 -2.62 16.20 2.66
N GLU A 77 -1.68 16.93 2.09
CA GLU A 77 -1.12 18.14 2.68
C GLU A 77 -2.18 19.25 2.56
N SER A 78 -3.18 19.24 3.45
CA SER A 78 -4.16 20.32 3.60
C SER A 78 -3.97 21.10 4.88
#